data_AF-A0A497V8U2-F1
#
_entry.id   AF-A0A497V8U2-F1
#
_cell.length_a   1.000
_cell.length_b   1.000
_cell.length_c   1.000
_cell.angle_alpha   90.00
_cell.angle_beta   90.00
_cell.angle_gamma   90.00
#
_symmetry.space_group_name_H-M   'P 1'
#
loop_
_entity.id
_entity.type
_entity.pdbx_description
1 polymer ?
#
loop_
_entity_poly.entity_id
_entity_poly.type
_entity_poly.pdbx_seq_one_letter_code
_entity_poly.pdbx_strand_id
1 'polypeptide(L)'
;MAYATPQTFLINAPPPATMSHQDKPVVFGTEDLLMSLCNSVTRVLTVATQSQVHYSGMVQRISKTCLKPDIGCFVLFDGGFSGLVIINFSAQAAMELYESYLLSMGMSRDDLVTSYTSDEVSNVMGELMNQVVGDFTGKIRRELQTHITQNQPKMLVLNKQVMLSVDANLDNPEARRVTFYTGNNNIFYLELAMDRTEFIKLYDFEAQEAPDPDALMAQSHDAPAPAPAPAATSGSSDTDDLLKSLGM
;
A
#
# COMPACT_ATOMS: atom_id res chain seq x y z
N MET A 1 -58.81 14.24 66.79
CA MET A 1 -58.75 15.59 66.18
C MET A 1 -57.28 15.92 66.04
N ALA A 2 -56.58 15.44 65.01
CA ALA A 2 -56.52 16.02 63.66
C ALA A 2 -56.11 17.50 63.70
N TYR A 3 -54.85 17.80 63.35
CA TYR A 3 -54.50 18.86 62.40
C TYR A 3 -53.09 18.61 61.85
N ALA A 4 -52.96 18.83 60.54
CA ALA A 4 -51.95 18.30 59.64
C ALA A 4 -50.62 19.07 59.67
N THR A 5 -49.53 18.34 59.49
CA THR A 5 -48.17 18.83 59.21
C THR A 5 -48.02 19.25 57.74
N PRO A 6 -47.28 20.33 57.43
CA PRO A 6 -47.07 20.80 56.06
C PRO A 6 -45.99 19.97 55.35
N GLN A 7 -46.28 19.49 54.14
CA GLN A 7 -45.29 18.89 53.24
C GLN A 7 -44.47 20.00 52.57
N THR A 8 -43.22 20.10 52.98
CA THR A 8 -42.16 20.88 52.33
C THR A 8 -41.82 20.24 50.98
N PHE A 9 -42.15 20.92 49.87
CA PHE A 9 -41.63 20.58 48.55
C PHE A 9 -40.14 20.96 48.50
N LEU A 10 -39.26 19.99 48.79
CA LEU A 10 -37.84 20.10 48.50
C LEU A 10 -37.58 19.74 47.03
N ILE A 11 -36.87 20.66 46.40
CA ILE A 11 -36.41 20.70 45.02
C ILE A 11 -35.51 19.49 44.75
N ASN A 12 -35.91 18.59 43.85
CA ASN A 12 -35.05 17.51 43.36
C ASN A 12 -34.61 17.87 41.94
N ALA A 13 -33.54 18.68 41.83
CA ALA A 13 -32.81 18.84 40.58
C ALA A 13 -32.02 17.54 40.32
N PRO A 14 -32.07 16.95 39.11
CA PRO A 14 -31.28 15.77 38.81
C PRO A 14 -29.78 16.13 38.83
N PRO A 15 -28.90 15.23 39.30
CA PRO A 15 -27.46 15.48 39.26
C PRO A 15 -27.01 15.59 37.79
N PRO A 16 -26.00 16.44 37.47
CA PRO A 16 -25.45 16.48 36.14
C PRO A 16 -24.83 15.11 35.83
N ALA A 17 -25.32 14.46 34.78
CA ALA A 17 -24.73 13.24 34.26
C ALA A 17 -23.32 13.56 33.75
N THR A 18 -22.31 13.16 34.51
CA THR A 18 -20.93 13.10 34.05
C THR A 18 -20.84 11.98 33.00
N MET A 19 -21.15 12.28 31.74
CA MET A 19 -20.76 11.42 30.63
C MET A 19 -19.31 11.72 30.30
N SER A 20 -18.39 11.05 31.02
CA SER A 20 -17.05 10.83 30.51
C SER A 20 -17.15 9.82 29.37
N HIS A 21 -17.43 10.29 28.16
CA HIS A 21 -17.02 9.56 26.97
C HIS A 21 -15.49 9.56 27.00
N GLN A 22 -14.90 8.49 27.55
CA GLN A 22 -13.55 8.12 27.17
C GLN A 22 -13.65 7.69 25.71
N ASP A 23 -13.55 8.64 24.78
CA ASP A 23 -13.21 8.33 23.41
C ASP A 23 -11.89 7.57 23.46
N LYS A 24 -11.97 6.26 23.19
CA LYS A 24 -10.76 5.50 22.93
C LYS A 24 -10.07 6.21 21.77
N PRO A 25 -8.79 6.58 21.90
CA PRO A 25 -8.09 7.19 20.79
C PRO A 25 -8.19 6.23 19.60
N VAL A 26 -8.50 6.76 18.42
CA VAL A 26 -8.46 5.98 17.19
C VAL A 26 -7.02 5.46 17.05
N VAL A 27 -6.86 4.14 17.18
CA VAL A 27 -5.59 3.45 17.01
C VAL A 27 -5.58 2.89 15.60
N PHE A 28 -4.63 3.34 14.80
CA PHE A 28 -4.35 2.78 13.48
C PHE A 28 -3.14 1.85 13.62
N GLY A 29 -3.26 0.60 13.18
CA GLY A 29 -2.24 -0.43 13.39
C GLY A 29 -1.78 -1.13 12.11
N THR A 30 -1.06 -2.24 12.30
CA THR A 30 -0.58 -3.11 11.22
C THR A 30 -1.71 -3.57 10.29
N GLU A 31 -2.87 -3.93 10.86
CA GLU A 31 -4.03 -4.39 10.09
C GLU A 31 -4.65 -3.29 9.22
N ASP A 32 -4.68 -2.05 9.69
CA ASP A 32 -5.20 -0.91 8.91
C ASP A 32 -4.27 -0.56 7.75
N LEU A 33 -2.96 -0.58 7.98
CA LEU A 33 -1.95 -0.45 6.93
C LEU A 33 -2.09 -1.55 5.88
N LEU A 34 -2.22 -2.80 6.33
CA LEU A 34 -2.43 -3.94 5.43
C LEU A 34 -3.70 -3.77 4.59
N MET A 35 -4.79 -3.33 5.19
CA MET A 35 -6.05 -3.10 4.50
C MET A 35 -5.94 -1.96 3.48
N SER A 36 -5.30 -0.84 3.85
CA SER A 36 -5.02 0.27 2.93
C SER A 36 -4.16 -0.16 1.74
N LEU A 37 -3.15 -1.00 1.97
CA LEU A 37 -2.34 -1.61 0.92
C LEU A 37 -3.18 -2.55 0.03
N CYS A 38 -3.99 -3.43 0.61
CA CYS A 38 -4.85 -4.33 -0.16
C CYS A 38 -5.86 -3.58 -1.03
N ASN A 39 -6.43 -2.49 -0.51
CA ASN A 39 -7.32 -1.61 -1.27
C ASN A 39 -6.59 -0.93 -2.43
N SER A 40 -5.33 -0.55 -2.23
CA SER A 40 -4.50 0.07 -3.28
C SER A 40 -4.16 -0.93 -4.40
N VAL A 41 -3.77 -2.15 -4.05
CA VAL A 41 -3.57 -3.27 -5.01
C VAL A 41 -4.85 -3.51 -5.80
N THR A 42 -5.97 -3.67 -5.11
CA THR A 42 -7.27 -3.96 -5.72
C THR A 42 -7.67 -2.87 -6.70
N ARG A 43 -7.59 -1.60 -6.28
CA ARG A 43 -8.00 -0.45 -7.09
C ARG A 43 -7.15 -0.32 -8.34
N VAL A 44 -5.82 -0.29 -8.20
CA VAL A 44 -4.91 -0.07 -9.34
C VAL A 44 -5.01 -1.21 -10.34
N LEU A 45 -4.94 -2.46 -9.88
CA LEU A 45 -5.02 -3.61 -10.79
C LEU A 45 -6.39 -3.69 -11.47
N THR A 46 -7.48 -3.42 -10.75
CA THR A 46 -8.82 -3.44 -11.35
C THR A 46 -9.00 -2.38 -12.44
N VAL A 47 -8.51 -1.16 -12.19
CA VAL A 47 -8.60 -0.07 -13.17
C VAL A 47 -7.72 -0.35 -14.39
N ALA A 48 -6.47 -0.74 -14.16
CA ALA A 48 -5.49 -0.94 -15.24
C ALA A 48 -5.87 -2.12 -16.15
N THR A 49 -6.38 -3.21 -15.57
CA THR A 49 -6.72 -4.42 -16.32
C THR A 49 -8.17 -4.48 -16.79
N GLN A 50 -9.01 -3.52 -16.37
CA GLN A 50 -10.47 -3.54 -16.58
C GLN A 50 -11.11 -4.87 -16.14
N SER A 51 -10.53 -5.52 -15.12
CA SER A 51 -10.92 -6.84 -14.62
C SER A 51 -11.05 -6.81 -13.11
N GLN A 52 -11.99 -7.58 -12.55
CA GLN A 52 -12.27 -7.53 -11.12
C GLN A 52 -11.20 -8.28 -10.32
N VAL A 53 -10.32 -7.53 -9.65
CA VAL A 53 -9.39 -8.08 -8.65
C VAL A 53 -10.02 -7.95 -7.27
N HIS A 54 -9.88 -8.97 -6.43
CA HIS A 54 -10.35 -8.93 -5.05
C HIS A 54 -9.44 -9.74 -4.12
N TYR A 55 -9.58 -9.54 -2.83
CA TYR A 55 -8.79 -10.24 -1.81
C TYR A 55 -9.67 -10.88 -0.73
N SER A 56 -9.11 -11.90 -0.09
CA SER A 56 -9.77 -12.60 1.02
C SER A 56 -9.89 -11.68 2.23
N GLY A 57 -11.08 -11.63 2.84
CA GLY A 57 -11.30 -10.95 4.13
C GLY A 57 -10.58 -11.63 5.31
N MET A 58 -9.96 -12.79 5.09
CA MET A 58 -9.18 -13.51 6.08
C MET A 58 -7.68 -13.26 5.86
N VAL A 59 -7.02 -12.79 6.90
CA VAL A 59 -5.56 -12.57 6.94
C VAL A 59 -4.88 -13.71 7.69
N GLN A 60 -3.79 -14.21 7.14
CA GLN A 60 -2.95 -15.20 7.81
C GLN A 60 -1.75 -14.55 8.49
N ARG A 61 -1.54 -14.86 9.76
CA ARG A 61 -0.27 -14.55 10.44
C ARG A 61 0.80 -15.53 9.97
N ILE A 62 1.94 -15.01 9.55
CA ILE A 62 3.10 -15.79 9.10
C ILE A 62 4.32 -15.44 9.94
N SER A 63 5.31 -16.33 9.98
CA SER A 63 6.53 -16.09 10.75
C SER A 63 7.64 -15.44 9.92
N LYS A 64 7.60 -15.60 8.60
CA LYS A 64 8.61 -15.12 7.67
C LYS A 64 7.98 -14.82 6.32
N THR A 65 8.48 -13.78 5.66
CA THR A 65 8.15 -13.45 4.29
C THR A 65 9.08 -14.15 3.31
N CYS A 66 8.58 -14.51 2.14
CA CYS A 66 9.38 -15.18 1.12
C CYS A 66 8.88 -14.85 -0.29
N LEU A 67 9.83 -14.74 -1.22
CA LEU A 67 9.50 -14.78 -2.62
C LEU A 67 9.30 -16.24 -3.04
N LYS A 68 8.13 -16.54 -3.55
CA LYS A 68 7.79 -17.86 -4.08
C LYS A 68 8.21 -17.98 -5.54
N PRO A 69 8.30 -19.19 -6.09
CA PRO A 69 8.51 -19.40 -7.52
C PRO A 69 7.46 -18.68 -8.39
N ASP A 70 7.76 -18.61 -9.69
CA ASP A 70 7.07 -17.84 -10.73
C ASP A 70 7.52 -16.37 -10.73
N ILE A 71 6.66 -15.44 -10.31
CA ILE A 71 6.96 -14.00 -10.38
C ILE A 71 6.73 -13.37 -9.01
N GLY A 72 7.80 -12.81 -8.45
CA GLY A 72 7.78 -12.10 -7.19
C GLY A 72 8.07 -10.62 -7.39
N CYS A 73 7.36 -9.76 -6.66
CA CYS A 73 7.67 -8.35 -6.48
C CYS A 73 8.04 -8.11 -5.03
N PHE A 74 9.04 -7.28 -4.76
CA PHE A 74 9.26 -6.76 -3.42
C PHE A 74 9.55 -5.26 -3.41
N VAL A 75 9.14 -4.60 -2.33
CA VAL A 75 9.34 -3.17 -2.10
C VAL A 75 9.54 -2.95 -0.60
N LEU A 76 10.48 -2.07 -0.27
CA LEU A 76 10.79 -1.64 1.08
C LEU A 76 10.26 -0.22 1.29
N PHE A 77 9.71 -0.01 2.47
CA PHE A 77 9.27 1.29 2.99
C PHE A 77 10.16 1.69 4.15
N ASP A 78 10.43 2.98 4.26
CA ASP A 78 11.18 3.58 5.35
C ASP A 78 10.61 4.95 5.72
N GLY A 79 10.90 5.45 6.93
CA GLY A 79 10.42 6.73 7.45
C GLY A 79 9.54 6.57 8.69
N GLY A 80 8.30 7.08 8.64
CA GLY A 80 7.36 7.03 9.77
C GLY A 80 7.05 5.63 10.30
N PHE A 81 7.22 4.63 9.44
CA PHE A 81 7.42 3.24 9.78
C PHE A 81 8.25 2.59 8.68
N SER A 82 8.88 1.46 9.01
CA SER A 82 9.66 0.70 8.05
C SER A 82 9.03 -0.68 7.86
N GLY A 83 9.11 -1.21 6.64
CA GLY A 83 8.49 -2.48 6.32
C GLY A 83 8.86 -3.01 4.94
N LEU A 84 8.53 -4.27 4.71
CA LEU A 84 8.70 -4.99 3.47
C LEU A 84 7.35 -5.47 2.98
N VAL A 85 7.04 -5.17 1.72
CA VAL A 85 5.91 -5.79 1.02
C VAL A 85 6.47 -6.71 -0.05
N ILE A 86 5.92 -7.92 -0.10
CA ILE A 86 6.18 -8.91 -1.13
C ILE A 86 4.85 -9.29 -1.78
N ILE A 87 4.83 -9.36 -3.11
CA ILE A 87 3.69 -9.87 -3.86
C ILE A 87 4.17 -11.02 -4.73
N ASN A 88 3.58 -12.19 -4.52
CA ASN A 88 3.92 -13.43 -5.22
C ASN A 88 2.80 -13.78 -6.19
N PHE A 89 3.02 -13.55 -7.47
CA PHE A 89 2.11 -13.93 -8.54
C PHE A 89 2.39 -15.36 -8.99
N SER A 90 1.32 -16.15 -9.13
CA SER A 90 1.42 -17.36 -9.95
C SER A 90 1.67 -16.96 -11.42
N ALA A 91 2.32 -17.83 -12.19
CA ALA A 91 2.54 -17.58 -13.61
C ALA A 91 1.24 -17.24 -14.36
N GLN A 92 0.13 -17.90 -14.01
CA GLN A 92 -1.19 -17.65 -14.59
C GLN A 92 -1.75 -16.26 -14.21
N ALA A 93 -1.65 -15.88 -12.94
CA ALA A 93 -2.10 -14.56 -12.50
C ALA A 93 -1.29 -13.44 -13.16
N ALA A 94 0.03 -13.60 -13.26
CA ALA A 94 0.89 -12.61 -13.91
C ALA A 94 0.56 -12.45 -15.40
N MET A 95 0.41 -13.56 -16.12
CA MET A 95 0.03 -13.52 -17.54
C MET A 95 -1.34 -12.89 -17.74
N GLU A 96 -2.33 -13.22 -16.90
CA GLU A 96 -3.65 -12.61 -16.99
C GLU A 96 -3.60 -11.09 -16.80
N LEU A 97 -2.89 -10.61 -15.78
CA LEU A 97 -2.76 -9.18 -15.51
C LEU A 97 -2.01 -8.45 -16.64
N TYR A 98 -0.92 -9.05 -17.13
CA TYR A 98 -0.15 -8.55 -18.28
C TYR A 98 -1.01 -8.45 -19.55
N GLU A 99 -1.68 -9.54 -19.95
CA GLU A 99 -2.51 -9.57 -21.14
C GLU A 99 -3.66 -8.56 -21.02
N SER A 100 -4.36 -8.57 -19.89
CA SER A 100 -5.52 -7.68 -19.68
C SER A 100 -5.12 -6.21 -19.72
N TYR A 101 -3.95 -5.86 -19.19
CA TYR A 101 -3.42 -4.49 -19.23
C TYR A 101 -3.05 -4.05 -20.66
N LEU A 102 -2.35 -4.87 -21.43
CA LEU A 102 -1.97 -4.48 -22.79
C LEU A 102 -3.16 -4.48 -23.75
N LEU A 103 -4.10 -5.41 -23.57
CA LEU A 103 -5.36 -5.42 -24.32
C LEU A 103 -6.24 -4.20 -23.98
N SER A 104 -6.27 -3.74 -22.72
CA SER A 104 -7.01 -2.53 -22.34
C SER A 104 -6.43 -1.26 -22.98
N MET A 105 -5.14 -1.29 -23.35
CA MET A 105 -4.47 -0.23 -24.14
C MET A 105 -4.61 -0.41 -25.66
N GLY A 106 -5.35 -1.43 -26.13
CA GLY A 106 -5.63 -1.64 -27.56
C GLY A 106 -4.57 -2.42 -28.32
N MET A 107 -3.63 -3.09 -27.64
CA MET A 107 -2.69 -4.00 -28.29
C MET A 107 -3.40 -5.24 -28.84
N SER A 108 -2.88 -5.80 -29.94
CA SER A 108 -3.41 -7.06 -30.48
C SER A 108 -2.97 -8.26 -29.63
N ARG A 109 -3.84 -9.27 -29.50
CA ARG A 109 -3.51 -10.50 -28.76
C ARG A 109 -2.34 -11.27 -29.40
N ASP A 110 -2.17 -11.14 -30.71
CA ASP A 110 -1.11 -11.82 -31.46
C ASP A 110 0.28 -11.22 -31.22
N ASP A 111 0.35 -9.98 -30.71
CA ASP A 111 1.61 -9.29 -30.41
C ASP A 111 2.09 -9.55 -28.97
N LEU A 112 1.27 -10.20 -28.14
CA LEU A 112 1.57 -10.47 -26.75
C LEU A 112 2.56 -11.63 -26.62
N VAL A 113 3.45 -11.54 -25.62
CA VAL A 113 4.30 -12.67 -25.28
C VAL A 113 3.50 -13.78 -24.62
N THR A 114 3.95 -15.02 -24.80
CA THR A 114 3.28 -16.22 -24.27
C THR A 114 3.96 -16.78 -23.01
N SER A 115 5.16 -16.31 -22.68
CA SER A 115 5.93 -16.77 -21.52
C SER A 115 5.93 -15.73 -20.42
N TYR A 116 5.56 -16.15 -19.21
CA TYR A 116 5.64 -15.34 -18.00
C TYR A 116 7.08 -14.93 -17.64
N THR A 117 8.07 -15.68 -18.12
CA THR A 117 9.49 -15.38 -17.88
C THR A 117 10.03 -14.28 -18.79
N SER A 118 9.21 -13.71 -19.68
CA SER A 118 9.62 -12.61 -20.55
C SER A 118 9.91 -11.36 -19.74
N ASP A 119 10.93 -10.62 -20.14
CA ASP A 119 11.27 -9.32 -19.54
C ASP A 119 10.11 -8.33 -19.66
N GLU A 120 9.33 -8.42 -20.74
CA GLU A 120 8.17 -7.56 -20.96
C GLU A 120 7.10 -7.73 -19.87
N VAL A 121 6.81 -8.98 -19.47
CA VAL A 121 5.87 -9.27 -18.38
C VAL A 121 6.36 -8.64 -17.08
N SER A 122 7.66 -8.79 -16.79
CA SER A 122 8.26 -8.20 -15.59
C SER A 122 8.22 -6.67 -15.63
N ASN A 123 8.45 -6.04 -16.79
CA ASN A 123 8.40 -4.59 -16.93
C ASN A 123 6.99 -4.04 -16.72
N VAL A 124 5.98 -4.65 -17.38
CA VAL A 124 4.58 -4.25 -17.25
C VAL A 124 4.10 -4.44 -15.82
N MET A 125 4.38 -5.60 -15.22
CA MET A 125 4.02 -5.88 -13.84
C MET A 125 4.74 -4.92 -12.88
N GLY A 126 6.00 -4.60 -13.14
CA GLY A 126 6.78 -3.62 -12.36
C GLY A 126 6.14 -2.23 -12.36
N GLU A 127 5.67 -1.77 -13.52
CA GLU A 127 4.94 -0.50 -13.65
C GLU A 127 3.63 -0.50 -12.84
N LEU A 128 2.84 -1.57 -12.96
CA LEU A 128 1.61 -1.72 -12.16
C LEU A 128 1.91 -1.70 -10.66
N MET A 129 2.97 -2.39 -10.23
CA MET A 129 3.38 -2.39 -8.82
C MET A 129 3.88 -1.02 -8.36
N ASN A 130 4.54 -0.27 -9.23
CA ASN A 130 4.99 1.08 -8.93
C ASN A 130 3.78 2.01 -8.70
N GLN A 131 2.72 1.86 -9.49
CA GLN A 131 1.46 2.59 -9.29
C GLN A 131 0.73 2.18 -8.00
N VAL A 132 0.69 0.88 -7.68
CA VAL A 132 0.13 0.36 -6.41
C VAL A 132 0.84 1.01 -5.22
N VAL A 133 2.17 1.00 -5.23
CA VAL A 133 2.99 1.55 -4.15
C VAL A 133 2.82 3.07 -4.04
N GLY A 134 2.73 3.78 -5.18
CA GLY A 134 2.46 5.21 -5.21
C GLY A 134 1.09 5.58 -4.62
N ASP A 135 0.04 4.82 -4.96
CA ASP A 135 -1.29 5.03 -4.39
C ASP A 135 -1.32 4.78 -2.87
N PHE A 136 -0.73 3.66 -2.44
CA PHE A 136 -0.66 3.30 -1.04
C PHE A 136 0.09 4.37 -0.23
N THR A 137 1.31 4.72 -0.63
CA THR A 137 2.12 5.71 0.10
C THR A 137 1.46 7.08 0.08
N GLY A 138 0.79 7.45 -1.02
CA GLY A 138 -0.01 8.66 -1.10
C GLY A 138 -1.17 8.70 -0.11
N LYS A 139 -1.90 7.58 0.07
CA LYS A 139 -2.98 7.47 1.07
C LYS A 139 -2.43 7.58 2.48
N ILE A 140 -1.41 6.78 2.80
CA ILE A 140 -0.84 6.76 4.15
C ILE A 140 -0.25 8.12 4.54
N ARG A 141 0.38 8.82 3.61
CA ARG A 141 0.86 10.19 3.84
C ARG A 141 -0.26 11.15 4.25
N ARG A 142 -1.43 11.04 3.63
CA ARG A 142 -2.60 11.89 3.91
C ARG A 142 -3.34 11.49 5.18
N GLU A 143 -3.45 10.19 5.44
CA GLU A 143 -4.16 9.63 6.59
C GLU A 143 -3.37 9.75 7.89
N LEU A 144 -2.05 9.48 7.85
CA LEU A 144 -1.20 9.48 9.04
C LEU A 144 -0.36 10.76 9.19
N GLN A 145 -0.43 11.69 8.24
CA GLN A 145 0.38 12.92 8.21
C GLN A 145 1.89 12.66 8.40
N THR A 146 2.36 11.50 7.92
CA THR A 146 3.75 11.06 8.07
C THR A 146 4.46 10.95 6.73
N HIS A 147 5.79 11.10 6.74
CA HIS A 147 6.60 10.91 5.56
C HIS A 147 7.10 9.47 5.48
N ILE A 148 6.88 8.85 4.33
CA ILE A 148 7.39 7.52 3.99
C ILE A 148 8.13 7.66 2.68
N THR A 149 9.30 7.06 2.61
CA THR A 149 10.05 6.82 1.39
C THR A 149 9.93 5.36 1.03
N GLN A 150 10.04 5.07 -0.27
CA GLN A 150 10.01 3.72 -0.79
C GLN A 150 11.15 3.54 -1.77
N ASN A 151 11.71 2.35 -1.83
CA ASN A 151 12.49 1.97 -3.00
C ASN A 151 11.54 1.64 -4.16
N GLN A 152 12.10 1.53 -5.37
CA GLN A 152 11.31 1.06 -6.50
C GLN A 152 11.00 -0.44 -6.35
N PRO A 153 9.77 -0.87 -6.67
CA PRO A 153 9.43 -2.28 -6.72
C PRO A 153 10.38 -3.05 -7.64
N LYS A 154 10.90 -4.16 -7.15
CA LYS A 154 11.78 -5.05 -7.91
C LYS A 154 11.04 -6.32 -8.28
N MET A 155 10.88 -6.54 -9.58
CA MET A 155 10.30 -7.74 -10.16
C MET A 155 11.38 -8.80 -10.35
N LEU A 156 11.08 -10.03 -9.95
CA LEU A 156 11.96 -11.17 -10.04
C LEU A 156 11.21 -12.39 -10.59
N VAL A 157 11.76 -12.99 -11.63
CA VAL A 157 11.35 -14.31 -12.11
C VAL A 157 12.16 -15.36 -11.34
N LEU A 158 11.46 -16.30 -10.71
CA LEU A 158 12.06 -17.22 -9.74
C LEU A 158 11.70 -18.67 -10.06
N ASN A 159 12.73 -19.52 -10.18
CA ASN A 159 12.54 -20.97 -10.32
C ASN A 159 12.45 -21.68 -8.97
N LYS A 160 12.84 -21.00 -7.89
CA LYS A 160 12.88 -21.53 -6.52
C LYS A 160 12.50 -20.44 -5.54
N GLN A 161 11.99 -20.88 -4.39
CA GLN A 161 11.67 -19.97 -3.29
C GLN A 161 12.94 -19.31 -2.75
N VAL A 162 12.89 -18.00 -2.55
CA VAL A 162 13.97 -17.20 -1.95
C VAL A 162 13.44 -16.55 -0.69
N MET A 163 14.17 -16.73 0.42
CA MET A 163 13.87 -16.03 1.66
C MET A 163 14.52 -14.65 1.61
N LEU A 164 13.70 -13.60 1.68
CA LEU A 164 14.18 -12.25 1.86
C LEU A 164 14.25 -11.96 3.35
N SER A 165 15.46 -11.73 3.84
CA SER A 165 15.68 -11.12 5.14
C SER A 165 16.03 -9.68 4.90
N VAL A 166 15.28 -8.77 5.51
CA VAL A 166 15.62 -7.35 5.49
C VAL A 166 16.25 -7.05 6.84
N ASP A 167 17.50 -6.57 6.83
CA ASP A 167 18.15 -5.96 8.01
C ASP A 167 17.53 -4.59 8.27
N ALA A 168 16.22 -4.56 8.50
CA ALA A 168 15.48 -3.36 8.87
C ALA A 168 15.56 -3.09 10.38
N ASN A 169 16.34 -3.88 11.14
CA ASN A 169 16.40 -3.84 12.61
C ASN A 169 15.00 -3.78 13.24
N LEU A 170 14.08 -4.63 12.74
CA LEU A 170 12.73 -4.71 13.25
C LEU A 170 12.76 -5.27 14.68
N ASP A 171 12.32 -4.48 15.65
CA ASP A 171 12.29 -4.85 17.07
C ASP A 171 11.25 -5.95 17.34
N ASN A 172 10.03 -5.76 16.83
CA ASN A 172 8.90 -6.66 17.04
C ASN A 172 8.18 -6.90 15.70
N PRO A 173 8.81 -7.67 14.78
CA PRO A 173 8.29 -7.84 13.44
C PRO A 173 6.97 -8.61 13.46
N GLU A 174 5.98 -8.07 12.77
CA GLU A 174 4.73 -8.72 12.44
C GLU A 174 4.64 -8.96 10.95
N ALA A 175 4.34 -10.20 10.57
CA ALA A 175 4.10 -10.54 9.19
C ALA A 175 2.67 -11.05 8.97
N ARG A 176 2.06 -10.59 7.89
CA ARG A 176 0.69 -10.90 7.48
C ARG A 176 0.69 -11.32 6.01
N ARG A 177 -0.11 -12.32 5.68
CA ARG A 177 -0.35 -12.77 4.30
C ARG A 177 -1.83 -12.66 3.96
N VAL A 178 -2.10 -12.14 2.77
CA VAL A 178 -3.42 -12.04 2.18
C VAL A 178 -3.42 -12.73 0.82
N THR A 179 -4.49 -13.46 0.52
CA THR A 179 -4.70 -14.08 -0.78
C THR A 179 -5.56 -13.17 -1.64
N PHE A 180 -5.12 -12.98 -2.88
CA PHE A 180 -5.83 -12.26 -3.93
C PHE A 180 -6.26 -13.20 -5.04
N TYR A 181 -7.30 -12.76 -5.74
CA TYR A 181 -7.92 -13.44 -6.87
C TYR A 181 -8.08 -12.44 -8.02
N THR A 182 -7.64 -12.83 -9.20
CA THR A 182 -7.88 -12.11 -10.45
C THR A 182 -9.30 -12.37 -10.98
N GLY A 183 -9.67 -11.76 -12.11
CA GLY A 183 -10.98 -11.95 -12.73
C GLY A 183 -11.24 -13.38 -13.18
N ASN A 184 -10.20 -14.10 -13.62
CA ASN A 184 -10.28 -15.53 -13.92
C ASN A 184 -9.99 -16.43 -12.72
N ASN A 185 -10.00 -15.87 -11.51
CA ASN A 185 -9.81 -16.58 -10.25
C ASN A 185 -8.41 -17.22 -10.10
N ASN A 186 -7.41 -16.70 -10.81
CA ASN A 186 -6.01 -17.03 -10.58
C ASN A 186 -5.54 -16.36 -9.28
N ILE A 187 -4.70 -17.06 -8.53
CA ILE A 187 -4.29 -16.61 -7.21
C ILE A 187 -2.94 -15.91 -7.24
N PHE A 188 -2.80 -14.90 -6.38
CA PHE A 188 -1.52 -14.34 -5.97
C PHE A 188 -1.57 -13.99 -4.48
N TYR A 189 -0.41 -13.82 -3.86
CA TYR A 189 -0.31 -13.56 -2.43
C TYR A 189 0.37 -12.22 -2.19
N LEU A 190 -0.16 -11.45 -1.26
CA LEU A 190 0.52 -10.30 -0.68
C LEU A 190 1.03 -10.67 0.70
N GLU A 191 2.28 -10.37 0.99
CA GLU A 191 2.89 -10.51 2.31
C GLU A 191 3.42 -9.14 2.75
N LEU A 192 2.99 -8.68 3.94
CA LEU A 192 3.49 -7.47 4.59
C LEU A 192 4.26 -7.90 5.83
N ALA A 193 5.48 -7.41 5.99
CA ALA A 193 6.25 -7.50 7.23
C ALA A 193 6.67 -6.11 7.68
N MET A 194 6.39 -5.76 8.93
CA MET A 194 6.77 -4.47 9.51
C MET A 194 6.84 -4.58 11.03
N ASP A 195 7.38 -3.57 11.69
CA ASP A 195 7.31 -3.51 13.14
C ASP A 195 5.88 -3.32 13.62
N ARG A 196 5.55 -3.97 14.75
CA ARG A 196 4.31 -3.67 15.47
C ARG A 196 4.31 -2.19 15.84
N THR A 197 3.47 -1.43 15.16
CA THR A 197 3.32 0.01 15.33
C THR A 197 1.86 0.36 15.56
N GLU A 198 1.64 1.35 16.41
CA GLU A 198 0.31 1.90 16.72
C GLU A 198 0.38 3.41 16.52
N PHE A 199 -0.41 3.94 15.59
CA PHE A 199 -0.56 5.38 15.40
C PHE A 199 -1.77 5.82 16.20
N ILE A 200 -1.50 6.61 17.24
CA ILE A 200 -2.50 7.13 18.15
C ILE A 200 -2.86 8.53 17.70
N LYS A 201 -4.13 8.76 17.34
CA LYS A 201 -4.62 10.08 16.98
C LYS A 201 -4.56 11.01 18.20
N LEU A 202 -3.62 11.97 18.20
CA LEU A 202 -3.44 12.93 19.30
C LEU A 202 -4.41 14.10 19.24
N TYR A 203 -4.78 14.52 18.02
CA TYR A 203 -5.70 15.62 17.75
C TYR A 203 -6.63 15.23 16.62
N ASP A 204 -7.87 15.74 16.63
CA ASP A 204 -8.75 15.60 15.49
C ASP A 204 -8.27 16.47 14.33
N PHE A 205 -7.82 15.79 13.28
CA PHE A 205 -7.56 16.38 11.97
C PHE A 205 -8.39 15.64 10.93
N GLU A 206 -8.75 16.36 9.87
CA GLU A 206 -9.31 15.76 8.65
C GLU A 206 -8.15 15.25 7.80
N ALA A 207 -8.31 14.05 7.23
CA ALA A 207 -7.34 13.52 6.27
C ALA A 207 -7.27 14.50 5.10
N GLN A 208 -6.04 14.87 4.70
CA GLN A 208 -5.87 15.82 3.61
C GLN A 208 -6.52 15.26 2.35
N GLU A 209 -7.35 16.04 1.67
CA GLU A 209 -8.00 15.58 0.43
C GLU A 209 -6.93 15.17 -0.59
N ALA A 210 -7.22 14.12 -1.37
CA ALA A 210 -6.34 13.72 -2.45
C ALA A 210 -6.17 14.91 -3.40
N PRO A 211 -4.93 15.33 -3.73
CA PRO A 211 -4.72 16.43 -4.65
C PRO A 211 -5.44 16.14 -5.96
N ASP A 212 -6.29 17.06 -6.40
CA ASP A 212 -6.98 16.93 -7.67
C ASP A 212 -5.94 17.03 -8.81
N PRO A 213 -5.75 15.96 -9.60
CA PRO A 213 -4.76 15.97 -10.68
C PRO A 213 -5.06 17.06 -11.72
N ASP A 214 -6.34 17.37 -11.97
CA ASP A 214 -6.71 18.45 -12.90
C ASP A 214 -6.33 19.82 -12.34
N ALA A 215 -6.48 20.04 -11.02
CA ALA A 215 -6.06 21.26 -10.35
C ALA A 215 -4.53 21.43 -10.32
N LEU A 216 -3.77 20.34 -10.21
CA LEU A 216 -2.30 20.35 -10.27
C LEU A 216 -1.79 20.59 -11.71
N MET A 217 -2.44 20.01 -12.70
CA MET A 217 -2.14 20.26 -14.12
C MET A 217 -2.45 21.71 -14.51
N ALA A 218 -3.55 22.29 -14.00
CA ALA A 218 -3.87 23.70 -14.19
C ALA A 218 -2.80 24.63 -13.57
N GLN A 219 -2.32 24.33 -12.36
CA GLN A 219 -1.26 25.10 -11.70
C GLN A 219 0.10 25.01 -12.40
N SER A 220 0.39 23.91 -13.09
CA SER A 220 1.62 23.74 -13.87
C SER A 220 1.55 24.35 -15.26
N HIS A 221 0.35 24.52 -15.83
CA HIS A 221 0.15 25.30 -17.05
C HIS A 221 0.23 26.82 -16.84
N ASP A 222 -0.05 27.33 -15.63
CA ASP A 222 0.09 28.75 -15.27
C ASP A 222 1.51 29.14 -14.80
N ALA A 223 2.44 28.19 -14.72
CA ALA A 223 3.85 28.49 -14.42
C ALA A 223 4.56 29.03 -15.68
N PRO A 224 5.22 30.22 -15.63
CA PRO A 224 6.05 30.69 -16.72
C PRO A 224 7.14 29.66 -17.03
N ALA A 225 7.31 29.33 -18.32
CA ALA A 225 8.31 28.39 -18.78
C ALA A 225 9.69 28.67 -18.14
N PRO A 226 10.32 27.69 -17.46
CA PRO A 226 11.67 27.90 -16.94
C PRO A 226 12.65 28.05 -18.11
N ALA A 227 13.50 29.07 -18.02
CA ALA A 227 14.57 29.31 -18.98
C ALA A 227 15.51 28.09 -19.08
N PRO A 228 16.07 27.79 -20.27
CA PRO A 228 16.86 26.59 -20.48
C PRO A 228 18.14 26.63 -19.62
N ALA A 229 18.31 25.61 -18.76
CA ALA A 229 19.55 25.39 -18.02
C ALA A 229 20.58 24.65 -18.90
N PRO A 230 21.90 24.85 -18.69
CA PRO A 230 22.93 24.25 -19.52
C PRO A 230 23.04 22.75 -19.28
N ALA A 231 23.35 22.01 -20.36
CA ALA A 231 23.54 20.57 -20.33
C ALA A 231 24.65 20.14 -19.35
N ALA A 232 24.29 19.34 -18.35
CA ALA A 232 25.22 18.63 -17.49
C ALA A 232 25.38 17.19 -17.98
N THR A 233 26.63 16.81 -18.19
CA THR A 233 27.14 15.52 -18.64
C THR A 233 26.71 14.37 -17.73
N SER A 234 26.15 13.34 -18.35
CA SER A 234 25.87 12.01 -17.80
C SER A 234 27.16 11.31 -17.35
N GLY A 235 27.23 10.90 -16.08
CA GLY A 235 28.31 10.05 -15.56
C GLY A 235 27.92 9.35 -14.26
N SER A 236 27.65 8.04 -14.36
CA SER A 236 27.53 7.01 -13.31
C SER A 236 26.61 7.32 -12.12
N SER A 237 25.41 6.73 -12.15
CA SER A 237 24.47 6.69 -11.03
C SER A 237 24.99 5.82 -9.88
N ASP A 238 24.83 6.27 -8.63
CA ASP A 238 25.04 5.53 -7.37
C ASP A 238 24.39 4.13 -7.34
N THR A 239 23.41 3.90 -8.21
CA THR A 239 22.73 2.62 -8.41
C THR A 239 23.67 1.52 -8.95
N ASP A 240 24.64 1.88 -9.79
CA ASP A 240 25.61 0.94 -10.38
C ASP A 240 26.63 0.47 -9.33
N ASP A 241 26.96 1.32 -8.35
CA ASP A 241 27.88 0.99 -7.27
C ASP A 241 27.23 0.07 -6.22
N LEU A 242 25.93 0.20 -5.99
CA LEU A 242 25.16 -0.73 -5.15
C LEU A 242 25.06 -2.13 -5.80
N LEU A 243 24.82 -2.21 -7.11
CA LEU A 243 24.74 -3.49 -7.83
C LEU A 243 26.08 -4.25 -7.82
N LYS A 244 27.19 -3.54 -8.01
CA LYS A 244 28.54 -4.12 -7.87
C LYS A 244 28.85 -4.59 -6.45
N SER A 245 28.37 -3.89 -5.42
CA SER A 245 28.55 -4.30 -4.03
C SER A 245 27.75 -5.56 -3.68
N LEU A 246 26.73 -5.92 -4.47
CA LEU A 246 25.89 -7.11 -4.30
C LEU A 246 26.38 -8.32 -5.11
N GLY A 247 27.47 -8.20 -5.88
CA GLY A 247 28.09 -9.30 -6.62
C GLY A 247 27.26 -9.82 -7.81
N MET A 248 26.42 -8.95 -8.39
CA MET A 248 25.74 -9.17 -9.67
C MET A 248 26.45 -8.44 -10.80
#